data_AF-A0A830E4G2-F1
#
_entry.id   AF-A0A830E4G2-F1
#
_cell.length_a   1.000
_cell.length_b   1.000
_cell.length_c   1.000
_cell.angle_alpha   90.00
_cell.angle_beta   90.00
_cell.angle_gamma   90.00
#
_symmetry.space_group_name_H-M   'P 1'
#
loop_
_entity.id
_entity.type
_entity.pdbx_description
1 polymer ?
#
loop_
_entity_poly.entity_id
_entity_poly.type
_entity_poly.pdbx_seq_one_letter_code
_entity_poly.pdbx_strand_id
1 'polypeptide(L)'
;MGGATETEKTIEKIAIEKLRRKFPNKANSWIRRAITRFRENTIRQLNENTWIVDGDPKLGDKYLNYIVHFKDGRYHCSCFESSWGPRRKNELCTHIAAVILHREYSKLLQPIYAAIINMECEGDYHFEVLDKEVKVIKQVKALSSDAVEPRYRVTYVLMSNDPRTVKVRYACKDEANEREVVLSKTMRYMVELLMR
;
A
#
# COMPACT_ATOMS: atom_id res chain seq x y z
N MET A 1 7.22 -28.37 1.07
CA MET A 1 7.16 -26.95 0.62
C MET A 1 5.77 -26.72 0.04
N GLY A 2 4.84 -26.18 0.83
CA GLY A 2 3.54 -25.78 0.31
C GLY A 2 3.72 -24.52 -0.55
N GLY A 3 3.25 -24.54 -1.79
CA GLY A 3 3.29 -23.35 -2.64
C GLY A 3 2.40 -22.26 -2.07
N ALA A 4 2.77 -20.99 -2.28
CA ALA A 4 1.95 -19.86 -1.91
C ALA A 4 0.57 -19.94 -2.59
N THR A 5 -0.48 -19.67 -1.81
CA THR A 5 -1.87 -19.56 -2.26
C THR A 5 -2.02 -18.42 -3.27
N GLU A 6 -3.10 -18.46 -4.06
CA GLU A 6 -3.38 -17.39 -5.03
C GLU A 6 -3.58 -16.02 -4.37
N THR A 7 -4.15 -16.03 -3.16
CA THR A 7 -4.29 -14.83 -2.32
C THR A 7 -2.92 -14.26 -1.93
N GLU A 8 -2.00 -15.08 -1.45
CA GLU A 8 -0.65 -14.64 -1.06
C GLU A 8 0.10 -14.05 -2.25
N LYS A 9 0.04 -14.69 -3.42
CA LYS A 9 0.63 -14.15 -4.66
C LYS A 9 0.04 -12.80 -5.03
N THR A 10 -1.27 -12.64 -4.87
CA THR A 10 -1.97 -11.39 -5.16
C THR A 10 -1.52 -10.26 -4.22
N ILE A 11 -1.43 -10.54 -2.92
CA ILE A 11 -0.97 -9.58 -1.92
C ILE A 11 0.49 -9.19 -2.18
N GLU A 12 1.34 -10.18 -2.47
CA GLU A 12 2.73 -9.95 -2.81
C GLU A 12 2.86 -9.06 -4.04
N LYS A 13 2.07 -9.31 -5.08
CA LYS A 13 2.04 -8.48 -6.30
C LYS A 13 1.70 -7.02 -5.96
N ILE A 14 0.68 -6.78 -5.14
CA ILE A 14 0.31 -5.42 -4.68
C ILE A 14 1.49 -4.76 -3.94
N ALA A 15 2.11 -5.49 -3.01
CA ALA A 15 3.24 -4.98 -2.22
C ALA A 15 4.46 -4.62 -3.11
N ILE A 16 4.78 -5.47 -4.10
CA ILE A 16 5.85 -5.23 -5.07
C ILE A 16 5.56 -4.00 -5.93
N GLU A 17 4.33 -3.84 -6.42
CA GLU A 17 3.95 -2.66 -7.20
C GLU A 17 4.05 -1.37 -6.38
N LYS A 18 3.68 -1.41 -5.10
CA LYS A 18 3.89 -0.29 -4.17
C LYS A 18 5.37 0.03 -3.98
N LEU A 19 6.22 -0.99 -3.82
CA LEU A 19 7.67 -0.81 -3.72
C LEU A 19 8.25 -0.16 -4.99
N ARG A 20 7.84 -0.64 -6.18
CA ARG A 20 8.27 -0.08 -7.47
C ARG A 20 7.84 1.39 -7.64
N ARG A 21 6.58 1.71 -7.31
CA ARG A 21 6.07 3.09 -7.36
C ARG A 21 6.80 4.03 -6.39
N LYS A 22 7.17 3.53 -5.20
CA LYS A 22 7.90 4.31 -4.21
C LYS A 22 9.35 4.59 -4.61
N PHE A 23 9.95 3.70 -5.41
CA PHE A 23 11.36 3.79 -5.83
C PHE A 23 11.51 3.62 -7.35
N PRO A 24 10.96 4.54 -8.17
CA PRO A 24 10.89 4.37 -9.62
C PRO A 24 12.28 4.36 -10.29
N ASN A 25 13.27 5.02 -9.68
CA ASN A 25 14.62 5.17 -10.22
C ASN A 25 15.56 4.02 -9.83
N LYS A 26 15.09 2.99 -9.10
CA LYS A 26 15.94 1.86 -8.69
C LYS A 26 15.97 0.80 -9.78
N ALA A 27 17.15 0.25 -10.03
CA ALA A 27 17.35 -0.81 -11.02
C ALA A 27 16.53 -2.07 -10.71
N ASN A 28 16.15 -2.81 -11.75
CA ASN A 28 15.41 -4.07 -11.61
C ASN A 28 16.18 -5.11 -10.77
N SER A 29 17.51 -5.12 -10.81
CA SER A 29 18.36 -5.98 -9.97
C SER A 29 18.18 -5.70 -8.48
N TRP A 30 18.00 -4.43 -8.10
CA TRP A 30 17.73 -4.02 -6.72
C TRP A 30 16.38 -4.53 -6.24
N ILE A 31 15.33 -4.39 -7.07
CA ILE A 31 13.99 -4.90 -6.77
C ILE A 31 13.99 -6.43 -6.65
N ARG A 32 14.64 -7.14 -7.58
CA ARG A 32 14.74 -8.60 -7.56
C ARG A 32 15.40 -9.10 -6.27
N ARG A 33 16.50 -8.48 -5.86
CA ARG A 33 17.19 -8.83 -4.60
C ARG A 33 16.29 -8.62 -3.38
N ALA A 34 15.52 -7.54 -3.35
CA ALA A 34 14.57 -7.28 -2.26
C ALA A 34 13.47 -8.36 -2.19
N ILE A 35 12.93 -8.76 -3.35
CA ILE A 35 11.92 -9.82 -3.46
C ILE A 35 12.49 -11.18 -3.02
N THR A 36 13.70 -11.53 -3.47
CA THR A 36 14.37 -12.78 -3.06
C THR A 36 14.47 -12.85 -1.54
N ARG A 37 15.01 -11.80 -0.89
CA ARG A 37 15.11 -11.73 0.57
C ARG A 37 13.77 -11.89 1.28
N PHE A 38 12.74 -11.22 0.77
CA PHE A 38 11.38 -11.32 1.32
C PHE A 38 10.83 -12.74 1.22
N ARG A 39 10.93 -13.39 0.05
CA ARG A 39 10.40 -14.74 -0.20
C ARG A 39 11.16 -15.84 0.54
N GLU A 40 12.46 -15.66 0.76
CA GLU A 40 13.27 -16.57 1.57
C GLU A 40 12.99 -16.45 3.08
N ASN A 41 12.03 -15.62 3.47
CA ASN A 41 11.60 -15.42 4.85
C ASN A 41 12.75 -15.02 5.80
N THR A 42 13.71 -14.24 5.26
CA THR A 42 14.90 -13.78 6.00
C THR A 42 14.62 -12.64 6.98
N ILE A 43 13.36 -12.20 7.10
CA ILE A 43 13.00 -10.98 7.84
C ILE A 43 12.27 -11.35 9.11
N ARG A 44 12.83 -10.93 10.24
CA ARG A 44 12.23 -11.10 11.57
C ARG A 44 11.98 -9.74 12.20
N GLN A 45 10.72 -9.42 12.45
CA GLN A 45 10.36 -8.19 13.15
C GLN A 45 10.61 -8.36 14.65
N LEU A 46 11.41 -7.47 15.24
CA LEU A 46 11.64 -7.45 16.70
C LEU A 46 10.65 -6.54 17.42
N ASN A 47 10.34 -5.39 16.82
CA ASN A 47 9.34 -4.44 17.30
C ASN A 47 8.82 -3.61 16.12
N GLU A 48 7.96 -2.63 16.38
CA GLU A 48 7.33 -1.78 15.34
C GLU A 48 8.34 -1.07 14.42
N ASN A 49 9.55 -0.82 14.91
CA ASN A 49 10.56 -0.01 14.25
C ASN A 49 11.90 -0.72 14.04
N THR A 50 11.99 -2.03 14.32
CA THR A 50 13.24 -2.79 14.21
C THR A 50 13.03 -4.18 13.62
N TRP A 51 13.88 -4.53 12.66
CA TRP A 51 13.88 -5.82 11.98
C TRP A 51 15.30 -6.38 11.90
N ILE A 52 15.41 -7.70 12.05
CA ILE A 52 16.60 -8.46 11.66
C ILE A 52 16.36 -8.99 10.26
N VAL A 53 17.36 -8.85 9.39
CA VAL A 53 17.40 -9.42 8.05
C VAL A 53 18.58 -10.38 7.98
N ASP A 54 18.31 -11.67 7.78
CA ASP A 54 19.36 -12.67 7.61
C ASP A 54 20.17 -12.36 6.34
N GLY A 55 21.48 -12.55 6.44
CA GLY A 55 22.40 -12.34 5.34
C GLY A 55 22.40 -13.52 4.38
N ASP A 56 22.46 -13.22 3.09
CA ASP A 56 22.61 -14.22 2.03
C ASP A 56 23.91 -13.98 1.25
N PRO A 57 24.92 -14.85 1.40
CA PRO A 57 26.16 -14.79 0.63
C PRO A 57 25.94 -14.81 -0.89
N LYS A 58 24.88 -15.46 -1.39
CA LYS A 58 24.55 -15.48 -2.84
C LYS A 58 24.12 -14.11 -3.35
N LEU A 59 23.64 -13.24 -2.46
CA LEU A 59 23.34 -11.85 -2.75
C LEU A 59 24.53 -10.92 -2.39
N GLY A 60 25.69 -11.46 -2.01
CA GLY A 60 26.89 -10.67 -1.70
C GLY A 60 26.89 -10.06 -0.30
N ASP A 61 26.17 -10.68 0.64
CA ASP A 61 26.25 -10.30 2.05
C ASP A 61 27.49 -10.90 2.71
N LYS A 62 28.16 -10.08 3.53
CA LYS A 62 29.34 -10.49 4.32
C LYS A 62 28.96 -11.06 5.69
N TYR A 63 27.91 -10.52 6.30
CA TYR A 63 27.48 -10.86 7.66
C TYR A 63 26.24 -11.73 7.65
N LEU A 64 26.08 -12.56 8.68
CA LEU A 64 24.94 -13.47 8.87
C LEU A 64 23.64 -12.74 9.14
N ASN A 65 23.69 -11.54 9.72
CA ASN A 65 22.53 -10.75 10.08
C ASN A 65 22.79 -9.26 9.85
N TYR A 66 21.74 -8.55 9.48
CA TYR A 66 21.70 -7.09 9.39
C TYR A 66 20.53 -6.58 10.21
N ILE A 67 20.73 -5.43 10.87
CA ILE A 67 19.68 -4.80 11.66
C ILE A 67 19.19 -3.58 10.89
N VAL A 68 17.88 -3.53 10.67
CA VAL A 68 17.20 -2.40 10.05
C VAL A 68 16.36 -1.70 11.11
N HIS A 69 16.54 -0.39 11.25
CA HIS A 69 15.74 0.46 12.12
C HIS A 69 14.95 1.48 11.29
N PHE A 70 13.76 1.83 11.77
CA PHE A 70 12.98 2.97 11.27
C PHE A 70 12.86 4.02 12.38
N LYS A 71 13.50 5.18 12.19
CA LYS A 71 13.53 6.27 13.17
C LYS A 71 13.45 7.60 12.45
N ASP A 72 12.67 8.54 12.98
CA ASP A 72 12.54 9.92 12.46
C ASP A 72 12.17 9.95 10.96
N GLY A 73 11.29 9.03 10.54
CA GLY A 73 10.84 8.89 9.16
C GLY A 73 11.87 8.28 8.20
N ARG A 74 13.03 7.83 8.70
CA ARG A 74 14.13 7.29 7.88
C ARG A 74 14.48 5.86 8.27
N TYR A 75 14.92 5.10 7.28
CA TYR A 75 15.45 3.76 7.49
C TYR A 75 16.96 3.82 7.65
N HIS A 76 17.48 3.06 8.62
CA HIS A 76 18.89 2.82 8.82
C HIS A 76 19.15 1.31 8.75
N CYS A 77 20.28 0.90 8.18
CA CYS A 77 20.70 -0.49 8.14
C CYS A 77 22.16 -0.62 8.57
N SER A 78 22.46 -1.60 9.42
CA SER A 78 23.84 -1.89 9.85
C SER A 78 24.78 -2.24 8.68
N CYS A 79 24.26 -2.59 7.50
CA CYS A 79 25.10 -2.81 6.32
C CYS A 79 25.90 -1.55 5.90
N PHE A 80 25.43 -0.36 6.28
CA PHE A 80 26.10 0.91 6.01
C PHE A 80 27.34 1.14 6.88
N GLU A 81 27.55 0.36 7.93
CA GLU A 81 28.70 0.47 8.83
C GLU A 81 29.90 -0.38 8.34
N SER A 82 29.71 -1.14 7.26
CA SER A 82 30.77 -1.93 6.63
C SER A 82 31.74 -1.08 5.79
N SER A 83 32.87 -1.65 5.36
CA SER A 83 33.95 -1.01 4.58
C SER A 83 33.50 -0.34 3.26
N TRP A 84 32.27 -0.60 2.79
CA TRP A 84 31.65 0.01 1.60
C TRP A 84 30.56 1.07 1.95
N GLY A 85 30.46 1.40 3.23
CA GLY A 85 29.44 2.24 3.87
C GLY A 85 29.33 3.69 3.37
N PRO A 86 30.45 4.42 3.18
CA PRO A 86 30.39 5.83 2.78
C PRO A 86 29.75 6.04 1.40
N ARG A 87 29.96 5.12 0.45
CA ARG A 87 29.36 5.19 -0.90
C ARG A 87 27.85 4.93 -0.92
N ARG A 88 27.31 4.22 0.09
CA ARG A 88 25.90 3.79 0.15
C ARG A 88 25.07 4.47 1.25
N LYS A 89 25.67 5.35 2.05
CA LYS A 89 24.99 6.03 3.17
C LYS A 89 23.77 6.88 2.74
N ASN A 90 23.76 7.31 1.47
CA ASN A 90 22.64 8.02 0.84
C ASN A 90 21.72 7.09 0.01
N GLU A 91 22.01 5.79 -0.06
CA GLU A 91 21.28 4.82 -0.86
C GLU A 91 20.47 3.85 0.01
N LEU A 92 19.21 3.63 -0.34
CA LEU A 92 18.43 2.54 0.23
C LEU A 92 19.00 1.20 -0.22
N CYS A 93 19.53 0.41 0.72
CA CYS A 93 20.04 -0.93 0.44
C CYS A 93 18.88 -1.93 0.22
N THR A 94 19.22 -3.10 -0.34
CA THR A 94 18.23 -4.16 -0.58
C THR A 94 17.68 -4.79 0.71
N HIS A 95 18.38 -4.66 1.84
CA HIS A 95 17.84 -5.10 3.14
C HIS A 95 16.69 -4.20 3.60
N ILE A 96 16.88 -2.87 3.51
CA ILE A 96 15.81 -1.89 3.78
C ILE A 96 14.64 -2.10 2.83
N ALA A 97 14.92 -2.33 1.55
CA ALA A 97 13.90 -2.62 0.54
C ALA A 97 13.03 -3.82 0.93
N ALA A 98 13.67 -4.90 1.38
CA ALA A 98 12.99 -6.12 1.81
C ALA A 98 12.13 -5.86 3.05
N VAL A 99 12.61 -5.07 4.02
CA VAL A 99 11.82 -4.62 5.18
C VAL A 99 10.62 -3.76 4.77
N ILE A 100 10.80 -2.82 3.84
CA ILE A 100 9.67 -2.01 3.33
C ILE A 100 8.63 -2.92 2.68
N LEU A 101 9.08 -3.89 1.86
CA LEU A 101 8.19 -4.86 1.21
C LEU A 101 7.43 -5.71 2.25
N HIS A 102 8.13 -6.22 3.27
CA HIS A 102 7.55 -6.96 4.36
C HIS A 102 6.49 -6.13 5.12
N ARG A 103 6.79 -4.88 5.44
CA ARG A 103 5.83 -3.97 6.11
C ARG A 103 4.58 -3.72 5.26
N GLU A 104 4.74 -3.47 3.97
CA GLU A 104 3.60 -3.28 3.06
C GLU A 104 2.77 -4.57 2.95
N TYR A 105 3.41 -5.73 2.81
CA TYR A 105 2.74 -7.02 2.79
C TYR A 105 1.94 -7.28 4.08
N SER A 106 2.55 -7.10 5.24
CA SER A 106 1.88 -7.25 6.54
C SER A 106 0.73 -6.26 6.71
N LYS A 107 0.88 -5.02 6.23
CA LYS A 107 -0.20 -4.02 6.26
C LYS A 107 -1.39 -4.41 5.38
N LEU A 108 -1.15 -5.02 4.23
CA LEU A 108 -2.21 -5.51 3.33
C LEU A 108 -3.03 -6.65 3.94
N LEU A 109 -2.43 -7.40 4.85
CA LEU A 109 -3.06 -8.46 5.64
C LEU A 109 -3.80 -7.94 6.88
N GLN A 110 -3.77 -6.64 7.17
CA GLN A 110 -4.54 -6.11 8.30
C GLN A 110 -6.00 -5.90 7.90
N PRO A 111 -6.95 -6.20 8.81
CA PRO A 111 -8.34 -5.82 8.62
C PRO A 111 -8.48 -4.30 8.63
N ILE A 112 -9.49 -3.82 7.91
CA ILE A 112 -9.92 -2.42 7.86
C ILE A 112 -11.43 -2.39 7.73
N TYR A 113 -12.07 -1.28 8.07
CA TYR A 113 -13.49 -1.06 7.81
C TYR A 113 -13.63 -0.23 6.55
N ALA A 114 -14.38 -0.72 5.56
CA ALA A 114 -14.55 -0.02 4.30
C ALA A 114 -15.97 -0.13 3.73
N ALA A 115 -16.35 0.85 2.93
CA ALA A 115 -17.55 0.84 2.11
C ALA A 115 -17.24 1.42 0.73
N ILE A 116 -17.97 0.93 -0.28
CA ILE A 116 -17.84 1.39 -1.66
C ILE A 116 -19.16 2.05 -2.05
N ILE A 117 -19.07 3.24 -2.61
CA ILE A 117 -20.20 3.98 -3.13
C ILE A 117 -19.95 4.22 -4.61
N ASN A 118 -20.80 3.64 -5.45
CA ASN A 118 -20.78 3.87 -6.88
C ASN A 118 -21.93 4.81 -7.23
N MET A 119 -21.61 5.83 -8.02
CA MET A 119 -22.56 6.80 -8.54
C MET A 119 -22.35 6.91 -10.04
N GLU A 120 -23.44 6.99 -10.79
CA GLU A 120 -23.39 7.42 -12.18
C GLU A 120 -24.04 8.80 -12.24
N CYS A 121 -23.26 9.81 -12.63
CA CYS A 121 -23.72 11.19 -12.73
C CYS A 121 -23.60 11.67 -14.17
N GLU A 122 -24.59 12.44 -14.59
CA GLU A 122 -24.50 13.30 -15.77
C GLU A 122 -24.01 14.68 -15.32
N GLY A 123 -23.01 15.25 -15.98
CA GLY A 123 -22.47 16.55 -15.62
C GLY A 123 -21.79 16.56 -14.25
N ASP A 124 -22.06 17.61 -13.47
CA ASP A 124 -21.40 17.87 -12.19
C ASP A 124 -21.84 16.91 -11.10
N TYR A 125 -20.90 16.65 -10.19
CA TYR A 125 -21.12 15.77 -9.05
C TYR A 125 -20.34 16.23 -7.81
N HIS A 126 -20.96 16.04 -6.66
CA HIS A 126 -20.41 16.39 -5.36
C HIS A 126 -20.49 15.21 -4.40
N PHE A 127 -19.51 15.10 -3.51
CA PHE A 127 -19.46 14.07 -2.49
C PHE A 127 -18.71 14.58 -1.27
N GLU A 128 -19.32 14.42 -0.10
CA GLU A 128 -18.80 14.89 1.17
C GLU A 128 -19.00 13.83 2.25
N VAL A 129 -17.98 13.65 3.07
CA VAL A 129 -18.02 12.87 4.31
C VAL A 129 -17.64 13.82 5.44
N LEU A 130 -18.51 13.94 6.43
CA LEU A 130 -18.31 14.88 7.54
C LEU A 130 -17.29 14.36 8.58
N ASP A 131 -17.09 13.04 8.64
CA ASP A 131 -16.12 12.41 9.53
C ASP A 131 -14.69 12.52 8.94
N LYS A 132 -13.85 13.35 9.57
CA LYS A 132 -12.46 13.61 9.17
C LYS A 132 -11.53 12.41 9.40
N GLU A 133 -11.92 11.45 10.23
CA GLU A 133 -11.12 10.25 10.49
C GLU A 133 -11.33 9.18 9.40
N VAL A 134 -12.34 9.37 8.54
CA VAL A 134 -12.57 8.50 7.39
C VAL A 134 -11.76 8.96 6.19
N LYS A 135 -10.89 8.08 5.73
CA LYS A 135 -10.16 8.28 4.49
C LYS A 135 -11.07 8.02 3.30
N VAL A 136 -11.17 8.99 2.41
CA VAL A 136 -11.93 8.90 1.16
C VAL A 136 -10.97 8.79 -0.02
N ILE A 137 -11.16 7.78 -0.86
CA ILE A 137 -10.50 7.65 -2.17
C ILE A 137 -11.57 7.77 -3.25
N LYS A 138 -11.28 8.53 -4.31
CA LYS A 138 -12.15 8.76 -5.46
C LYS A 138 -11.52 8.21 -6.73
N GLN A 139 -12.29 7.46 -7.51
CA GLN A 139 -11.96 7.03 -8.86
C GLN A 139 -13.07 7.48 -9.81
N VAL A 140 -12.70 8.02 -10.97
CA VAL A 140 -13.64 8.54 -11.98
C VAL A 140 -13.39 7.83 -13.30
N LYS A 141 -14.47 7.34 -13.92
CA LYS A 141 -14.45 6.77 -15.27
C LYS A 141 -15.46 7.51 -16.13
N ALA A 142 -15.02 8.12 -17.23
CA ALA A 142 -15.92 8.65 -18.24
C ALA A 142 -16.68 7.50 -18.92
N LEU A 143 -18.01 7.59 -18.96
CA LEU A 143 -18.93 6.70 -19.66
C LEU A 143 -19.34 7.28 -21.02
N SER A 144 -19.41 8.60 -21.10
CA SER A 144 -19.59 9.35 -22.34
C SER A 144 -18.64 10.55 -22.34
N SER A 145 -18.08 10.87 -23.50
CA SER A 145 -17.26 12.05 -23.74
C SER A 145 -18.01 13.13 -24.51
N ASP A 146 -19.35 13.12 -24.47
CA ASP A 146 -20.16 14.22 -24.98
C ASP A 146 -19.76 15.51 -24.25
N ALA A 147 -19.47 16.57 -25.02
CA ALA A 147 -19.02 17.84 -24.48
C ALA A 147 -20.14 18.61 -23.78
N VAL A 148 -21.41 18.29 -24.07
CA VAL A 148 -22.61 18.95 -23.53
C VAL A 148 -23.12 18.20 -22.30
N GLU A 149 -23.15 16.87 -22.34
CA GLU A 149 -23.62 16.03 -21.24
C GLU A 149 -22.66 14.87 -20.95
N PRO A 150 -21.50 15.15 -20.32
CA PRO A 150 -20.57 14.11 -19.98
C PRO A 150 -21.17 13.20 -18.92
N ARG A 151 -20.97 11.89 -19.06
CA ARG A 151 -21.42 10.90 -18.08
C ARG A 151 -20.23 10.29 -17.38
N TYR A 152 -20.29 10.25 -16.05
CA TYR A 152 -19.22 9.69 -15.23
C TYR A 152 -19.75 8.57 -14.36
N ARG A 153 -18.97 7.50 -14.24
CA ARG A 153 -19.03 6.59 -13.11
C ARG A 153 -18.01 7.04 -12.08
N VAL A 154 -18.48 7.44 -10.91
CA VAL A 154 -17.65 7.88 -9.81
C VAL A 154 -17.74 6.85 -8.69
N THR A 155 -16.60 6.30 -8.31
CA THR A 155 -16.47 5.33 -7.22
C THR A 155 -15.75 5.98 -6.06
N TYR A 156 -16.42 6.03 -4.91
CA TYR A 156 -15.85 6.44 -3.64
C TYR A 156 -15.59 5.22 -2.76
N VAL A 157 -14.39 5.14 -2.19
CA VAL A 157 -14.03 4.15 -1.20
C VAL A 157 -13.77 4.86 0.12
N LEU A 158 -14.60 4.55 1.09
CA LEU A 158 -14.53 5.05 2.45
C LEU A 158 -13.78 4.04 3.31
N MET A 159 -12.82 4.49 4.12
CA MET A 159 -11.99 3.61 4.94
C MET A 159 -11.73 4.17 6.34
N SER A 160 -11.74 3.29 7.33
CA SER A 160 -11.37 3.58 8.72
C SER A 160 -10.63 2.37 9.32
N ASN A 161 -9.70 2.61 10.25
CA ASN A 161 -9.09 1.51 11.01
C ASN A 161 -10.05 0.96 12.08
N ASP A 162 -11.05 1.74 12.49
CA ASP A 162 -12.05 1.40 13.50
C ASP A 162 -13.45 1.23 12.88
N PRO A 163 -14.36 0.44 13.51
CA PRO A 163 -15.75 0.34 13.07
C PRO A 163 -16.45 1.69 13.13
N ARG A 164 -17.14 2.07 12.05
CA ARG A 164 -17.84 3.36 11.95
C ARG A 164 -19.11 3.26 11.11
N THR A 165 -20.06 4.11 11.45
CA THR A 165 -21.17 4.50 10.59
C THR A 165 -20.95 5.94 10.20
N VAL A 166 -20.89 6.23 8.90
CA VAL A 166 -20.62 7.58 8.40
C VAL A 166 -21.81 8.15 7.66
N LYS A 167 -22.09 9.43 7.92
CA LYS A 167 -23.06 10.20 7.13
C LYS A 167 -22.37 10.74 5.89
N VAL A 168 -22.95 10.46 4.74
CA VAL A 168 -22.43 10.84 3.43
C VAL A 168 -23.46 11.72 2.74
N ARG A 169 -23.00 12.84 2.18
CA ARG A 169 -23.78 13.71 1.31
C ARG A 169 -23.24 13.62 -0.10
N TYR A 170 -24.10 13.51 -1.08
CA TYR A 170 -23.69 13.45 -2.47
C TYR A 170 -24.74 14.06 -3.38
N ALA A 171 -24.30 14.56 -4.53
CA ALA A 171 -25.18 15.12 -5.54
C ALA A 171 -24.70 14.77 -6.95
N CYS A 172 -25.65 14.55 -7.86
CA CYS A 172 -25.45 14.58 -9.31
C CYS A 172 -26.40 15.65 -9.87
N LYS A 173 -25.91 16.61 -10.66
CA LYS A 173 -26.69 17.80 -11.05
C LYS A 173 -27.38 18.45 -9.83
N ASP A 174 -28.72 18.53 -9.85
CA ASP A 174 -29.54 19.20 -8.84
C ASP A 174 -30.06 18.25 -7.73
N GLU A 175 -29.79 16.94 -7.84
CA GLU A 175 -30.29 15.95 -6.88
C GLU A 175 -29.32 15.73 -5.72
N ALA A 176 -29.53 16.48 -4.63
CA ALA A 176 -28.81 16.28 -3.39
C ALA A 176 -29.41 15.13 -2.56
N ASN A 177 -28.55 14.23 -2.11
CA ASN A 177 -28.91 13.05 -1.34
C ASN A 177 -28.02 12.95 -0.09
N GLU A 178 -28.57 12.37 0.97
CA GLU A 178 -27.85 12.09 2.20
C GLU A 178 -28.20 10.69 2.71
N ARG A 179 -27.20 9.93 3.14
CA ARG A 179 -27.42 8.61 3.75
C ARG A 179 -26.35 8.24 4.75
N GLU A 180 -26.71 7.36 5.67
CA GLU A 180 -25.74 6.70 6.54
C GLU A 180 -25.18 5.43 5.88
N VAL A 181 -23.88 5.22 6.05
CA VAL A 181 -23.15 4.09 5.48
C VAL A 181 -22.35 3.42 6.58
N VAL A 182 -22.66 2.16 6.85
CA VAL A 182 -21.88 1.34 7.78
C VAL A 182 -20.64 0.83 7.05
N LEU A 183 -19.46 1.06 7.63
CA LEU A 183 -18.21 0.51 7.10
C LEU A 183 -18.07 -0.95 7.54
N SER A 184 -17.96 -1.86 6.58
CA SER A 184 -17.86 -3.29 6.85
C SER A 184 -16.42 -3.73 6.98
N LYS A 185 -16.15 -4.65 7.92
CA LYS A 185 -14.82 -5.23 8.11
C LYS A 185 -14.42 -6.01 6.86
N THR A 186 -13.26 -5.68 6.31
CA THR A 186 -12.66 -6.33 5.15
C THR A 186 -11.14 -6.38 5.32
N MET A 187 -10.46 -7.04 4.41
CA MET A 187 -8.99 -7.06 4.37
C MET A 187 -8.49 -5.92 3.50
N ARG A 188 -7.44 -5.23 3.93
CA ARG A 188 -6.91 -4.06 3.21
C ARG A 188 -6.54 -4.37 1.76
N TYR A 189 -6.01 -5.56 1.46
CA TYR A 189 -5.68 -5.93 0.08
C TYR A 189 -6.91 -5.99 -0.85
N MET A 190 -8.11 -6.33 -0.34
CA MET A 190 -9.32 -6.36 -1.16
C MET A 190 -9.69 -4.95 -1.62
N VAL A 191 -9.55 -3.97 -0.72
CA VAL A 191 -9.74 -2.55 -1.08
C VAL A 191 -8.73 -2.09 -2.13
N GLU A 192 -7.47 -2.51 -2.01
CA GLU A 192 -6.43 -2.15 -2.98
C GLU A 192 -6.66 -2.80 -4.35
N LEU A 193 -7.28 -3.97 -4.43
CA LEU A 193 -7.68 -4.60 -5.70
C LEU A 193 -8.80 -3.84 -6.41
N LEU A 194 -9.74 -3.30 -5.64
CA LEU A 194 -10.85 -2.50 -6.18
C LEU A 194 -10.39 -1.14 -6.72
N MET A 195 -9.25 -0.64 -6.25
CA MET A 195 -8.69 0.68 -6.59
C MET A 195 -7.63 0.65 -7.68
N ARG A 196 -7.45 -0.48 -8.35
CA ARG A 196 -6.58 -0.61 -9.53
C ARG A 196 -7.34 -0.22 -10.79
#